data_AF-A0A1S1N788-F1
#
_entry.id   AF-A0A1S1N788-F1
#
_cell.length_a   1.000
_cell.length_b   1.000
_cell.length_c   1.000
_cell.angle_alpha   90.00
_cell.angle_beta   90.00
_cell.angle_gamma   90.00
#
_symmetry.space_group_name_H-M   'P 1'
#
loop_
_entity.id
_entity.type
_entity.pdbx_description
1 polymer ?
#
loop_
_entity_poly.entity_id
_entity_poly.type
_entity_poly.pdbx_seq_one_letter_code
_entity_poly.pdbx_strand_id
1 'polypeptide(L)' 'MFFSGIQNTINAELFSNMPIKDQNTSLQNLYDKGYSVPEISKKIGIQSGTIYKRIDAHRGRKGLFAG' A
#
# COMPACT_ATOMS: atom_id res chain seq x y z
N MET A 1 11.64 19.96 4.65
CA MET A 1 10.62 19.58 3.63
C MET A 1 11.21 19.22 2.25
N PHE A 2 12.51 18.89 2.10
CA PHE A 2 13.09 18.43 0.81
C PHE A 2 13.29 16.90 0.71
N PHE A 3 13.51 16.19 1.82
CA PHE A 3 13.76 14.73 1.83
C PHE A 3 12.54 13.85 1.57
N SER A 4 11.32 14.35 1.81
CA SER A 4 10.09 13.55 1.62
C SER A 4 9.77 13.27 0.15
N GLY A 5 10.25 14.11 -0.78
CA GLY A 5 10.02 13.94 -2.21
C GLY A 5 10.76 12.72 -2.73
N ILE A 6 12.10 12.71 -2.59
CA ILE A 6 12.98 11.63 -3.02
C ILE A 6 12.61 10.28 -2.38
N GLN A 7 12.23 10.27 -1.09
CA GLN A 7 11.86 9.02 -0.42
C GLN A 7 10.62 8.37 -1.04
N ASN A 8 9.61 9.15 -1.44
CA ASN A 8 8.43 8.61 -2.10
C ASN A 8 8.77 8.07 -3.49
N THR A 9 9.67 8.73 -4.23
CA THR A 9 10.15 8.24 -5.54
C THR A 9 10.92 6.94 -5.41
N ILE A 10 11.83 6.83 -4.44
CA ILE A 10 12.57 5.59 -4.18
C ILE A 10 11.61 4.47 -3.77
N ASN A 11 10.64 4.75 -2.89
CA ASN A 11 9.66 3.76 -2.48
C ASN A 11 8.79 3.29 -3.66
N ALA A 12 8.37 4.21 -4.53
CA ALA A 12 7.60 3.90 -5.74
C ALA A 12 8.41 3.05 -6.72
N GLU A 13 9.68 3.41 -6.94
CA GLU A 13 10.60 2.71 -7.85
C GLU A 13 10.92 1.30 -7.35
N LEU A 14 11.24 1.15 -6.07
CA LEU A 14 11.44 -0.16 -5.46
C LEU A 14 10.16 -1.00 -5.56
N PHE A 15 9.00 -0.39 -5.33
CA PHE A 15 7.72 -1.07 -5.40
C PHE A 15 7.36 -1.51 -6.83
N SER A 16 7.61 -0.68 -7.84
CA SER A 16 7.33 -1.01 -9.24
C SER A 16 8.23 -2.11 -9.79
N ASN A 17 9.46 -2.23 -9.25
CA ASN A 17 10.42 -3.27 -9.64
C ASN A 17 10.13 -4.65 -8.98
N MET A 18 9.19 -4.72 -8.04
CA MET A 18 8.76 -6.01 -7.47
C MET A 18 7.82 -6.78 -8.42
N PRO A 19 7.82 -8.12 -8.40
CA PRO A 19 6.79 -8.92 -9.04
C PRO A 19 5.38 -8.52 -8.58
N ILE A 20 4.39 -8.58 -9.48
CA ILE A 20 3.01 -8.13 -9.19
C ILE A 20 2.37 -8.85 -7.99
N LYS A 21 2.72 -10.13 -7.79
CA LYS A 21 2.26 -10.93 -6.64
C LYS A 21 2.77 -10.36 -5.32
N ASP A 22 4.04 -9.95 -5.28
CA ASP A 22 4.70 -9.39 -4.10
C ASP A 22 4.22 -7.96 -3.82
N GLN A 23 3.96 -7.19 -4.88
CA GLN A 23 3.27 -5.89 -4.79
C GLN A 23 1.92 -6.04 -4.10
N ASN A 24 1.05 -6.93 -4.60
CA ASN A 24 -0.28 -7.14 -4.03
C ASN A 24 -0.21 -7.63 -2.58
N THR A 25 0.71 -8.55 -2.28
CA THR A 25 0.94 -9.03 -0.91
C THR A 25 1.37 -7.89 0.01
N SER A 26 2.26 -7.01 -0.43
CA SER A 26 2.70 -5.85 0.33
C SER A 26 1.57 -4.85 0.59
N LEU A 27 0.73 -4.57 -0.42
CA LEU A 27 -0.45 -3.70 -0.28
C LEU A 27 -1.45 -4.27 0.73
N GLN A 28 -1.74 -5.57 0.64
CA GLN A 28 -2.63 -6.26 1.57
C GLN A 28 -2.08 -6.20 2.99
N ASN A 29 -0.79 -6.49 3.18
CA ASN A 29 -0.16 -6.44 4.50
C ASN A 29 -0.18 -5.04 5.12
N LEU A 30 0.02 -3.99 4.32
CA LEU A 30 -0.10 -2.61 4.81
C LEU A 30 -1.54 -2.30 5.24
N TYR A 31 -2.52 -2.70 4.43
CA TYR A 31 -3.93 -2.51 4.78
C TYR A 31 -4.33 -3.28 6.05
N ASP A 32 -3.90 -4.53 6.18
CA ASP A 32 -4.18 -5.38 7.35
C ASP A 32 -3.52 -4.86 8.62
N LYS A 33 -2.37 -4.17 8.51
CA LYS A 33 -1.71 -3.44 9.60
C LYS A 33 -2.45 -2.16 10.02
N GLY A 34 -3.53 -1.79 9.33
CA GLY A 34 -4.38 -0.66 9.67
C GLY A 34 -4.08 0.62 8.90
N TYR A 35 -3.10 0.62 7.98
CA TYR A 35 -2.87 1.77 7.10
C TYR A 35 -4.03 1.93 6.13
N SER A 36 -4.54 3.15 5.97
CA SER A 36 -5.61 3.42 5.03
C SER A 36 -5.08 3.43 3.59
N VAL A 37 -5.95 3.07 2.64
CA VAL A 37 -5.60 3.09 1.20
C VAL A 37 -5.11 4.47 0.72
N PRO A 38 -5.70 5.61 1.13
CA PRO A 38 -5.18 6.93 0.80
C PRO A 38 -3.75 7.19 1.31
N GLU A 39 -3.39 6.70 2.51
CA GLU A 39 -2.05 6.84 3.05
C GLU A 39 -1.03 6.00 2.28
N ILE A 40 -1.39 4.74 1.97
CA ILE A 40 -0.56 3.84 1.17
C ILE A 40 -0.31 4.47 -0.21
N SER A 41 -1.38 4.91 -0.88
CA SER A 41 -1.35 5.63 -2.16
C SER A 41 -0.34 6.78 -2.17
N LYS A 42 -0.40 7.64 -1.16
CA LYS A 42 0.52 8.79 -1.02
C LYS A 42 1.98 8.40 -0.86
N LYS A 43 2.27 7.24 -0.26
CA LYS A 43 3.64 6.77 0.06
C LYS A 43 4.32 6.04 -1.09
N ILE A 44 3.56 5.33 -1.92
CA ILE A 44 4.10 4.52 -3.02
C ILE A 44 3.75 5.08 -4.41
N GLY A 45 2.94 6.13 -4.49
CA GLY A 45 2.60 6.80 -5.74
C GLY A 45 1.58 6.06 -6.61
N ILE A 46 0.83 5.11 -6.06
CA ILE A 46 -0.21 4.36 -6.78
C ILE A 46 -1.58 4.92 -6.45
N GLN A 47 -2.40 5.15 -7.47
CA GLN A 47 -3.77 5.64 -7.29
C GLN A 47 -4.58 4.73 -6.35
N SER A 48 -5.29 5.34 -5.39
CA SER A 48 -6.11 4.64 -4.40
C SER A 48 -7.09 3.63 -5.01
N GLY A 49 -7.74 3.99 -6.13
CA GLY A 49 -8.66 3.09 -6.85
C GLY A 49 -7.99 1.82 -7.37
N THR A 50 -6.73 1.90 -7.78
CA THR A 50 -5.93 0.74 -8.19
C THR A 50 -5.60 -0.14 -6.99
N ILE A 51 -5.28 0.46 -5.84
CA ILE A 51 -5.01 -0.29 -4.61
C ILE A 51 -6.27 -1.04 -4.16
N TYR A 52 -7.45 -0.41 -4.14
CA TYR A 52 -8.71 -1.07 -3.78
C TYR A 52 -9.03 -2.28 -4.64
N LYS A 53 -8.65 -2.29 -5.92
CA LYS A 53 -8.82 -3.44 -6.82
C LYS A 53 -7.81 -4.57 -6.58
N ARG A 54 -6.70 -4.27 -5.92
CA ARG A 54 -5.58 -5.21 -5.67
C ARG A 54 -5.62 -5.82 -4.28
N ILE A 55 -6.30 -5.18 -3.32
CA ILE A 55 -6.44 -5.67 -1.95
C ILE A 55 -7.86 -6.15 -1.67
N ASP A 56 -8.00 -7.00 -0.67
CA ASP A 56 -9.27 -7.53 -0.22
C ASP A 56 -9.92 -6.60 0.81
N ALA A 57 -10.29 -5.40 0.37
CA ALA A 57 -10.89 -4.39 1.25
C ALA A 57 -12.29 -4.81 1.76
N HIS A 58 -13.00 -5.63 1.00
CA HIS A 58 -14.39 -6.04 1.28
C HIS A 58 -14.50 -7.13 2.35
N ARG A 59 -13.44 -7.92 2.59
CA ARG A 59 -13.43 -8.93 3.68
C ARG A 59 -13.11 -8.35 5.06
N GLY A 60 -12.97 -7.03 5.19
CA GLY A 60 -12.62 -6.36 6.44
C GLY A 60 -11.13 -6.52 6.80
N ARG A 61 -10.63 -5.66 7.70
CA ARG A 61 -9.24 -5.74 8.17
C ARG A 61 -9.09 -6.92 9.12
N LYS A 62 -8.30 -7.94 8.73
CA LYS A 62 -8.11 -9.15 9.54
C LYS A 62 -7.44 -8.89 10.90
N GLY A 63 -6.80 -7.73 11.09
CA GLY A 63 -6.15 -7.34 12.34
C GLY A 63 -6.99 -6.53 13.32
N LEU A 64 -8.20 -6.08 12.97
CA LEU A 64 -9.03 -5.23 13.85
C LEU A 64 -10.04 -6.00 14.72
N PHE A 65 -10.22 -7.30 14.49
CA PHE A 65 -11.16 -8.15 15.23
C PHE A 65 -10.45 -9.25 16.06
N ALA A 66 -9.13 -9.18 16.19
CA ALA A 66 -8.36 -10.03 17.10
C ALA A 66 -7.93 -9.18 18.30
N GLY A 67 -8.88 -8.91 19.19
CA GLY A 67 -8.69 -8.18 20.44
C GLY A 67 -9.78 -8.55 21.43
#